data_AF-A0A7C8Z4W9-F1
#
_entry.id   AF-A0A7C8Z4W9-F1
#
_cell.length_a   1.000
_cell.length_b   1.000
_cell.length_c   1.000
_cell.angle_alpha   90.00
_cell.angle_beta   90.00
_cell.angle_gamma   90.00
#
_symmetry.space_group_name_H-M   'P 1'
#
loop_
_entity.id
_entity.type
_entity.pdbx_description
1 polymer ?
#
loop_
_entity_poly.entity_id
_entity_poly.type
_entity_poly.pdbx_seq_one_letter_code
_entity_poly.pdbx_strand_id
1 'polypeptide(L)'
;PIWKVLWISVGSDLKFDARRDLDDVGATYVEVHALNKLPYSKLDSKAVGIREGVVFLTYNSLIASSEKGLTRLKQLVNWCGTQFDGLIIFDECHKAKNLVPEAGSQPTRTGEAVLELQNKLPEARVVYCSATGASEPRNMGYMVRLGLWGPGTSFNDFREFLGALDKGGVGALELVAMDMKAR
;
A
#
# COMPACT_ATOMS: atom_id res chain seq x y z
N PRO A 1 18.68 13.17 6.89
CA PRO A 1 17.85 11.94 7.04
C PRO A 1 17.62 11.34 5.66
N ILE A 2 17.73 10.02 5.52
CA ILE A 2 17.52 9.32 4.24
C ILE A 2 16.01 9.11 4.14
N TRP A 3 15.36 9.72 3.16
CA TRP A 3 13.90 9.63 3.00
C TRP A 3 13.59 8.70 1.83
N LYS A 4 13.02 7.55 2.12
CA LYS A 4 12.58 6.58 1.11
C LYS A 4 11.07 6.46 1.16
N VAL A 5 10.41 6.58 0.01
CA VAL A 5 8.96 6.49 -0.11
C VAL A 5 8.60 5.51 -1.22
N LEU A 6 7.63 4.64 -0.96
CA LEU A 6 6.98 3.84 -1.99
C LEU A 6 5.63 4.48 -2.33
N TRP A 7 5.41 4.83 -3.60
CA TRP A 7 4.12 5.37 -4.05
C TRP A 7 3.50 4.42 -5.08
N ILE A 8 2.56 3.59 -4.61
CA ILE A 8 1.86 2.61 -5.43
C ILE A 8 0.57 3.25 -5.93
N SER A 9 0.34 3.29 -7.23
CA SER A 9 -0.89 3.80 -7.84
C SER A 9 -1.42 2.86 -8.94
N VAL A 10 -2.47 3.27 -9.66
CA VAL A 10 -3.17 2.43 -10.64
C VAL A 10 -2.61 2.55 -12.06
N GLY A 11 -1.98 3.67 -12.39
CA GLY A 11 -1.44 3.96 -13.71
C GLY A 11 -0.03 4.53 -13.65
N SER A 12 0.78 4.27 -14.69
CA SER A 12 2.15 4.81 -14.76
C SER A 12 2.18 6.32 -14.93
N ASP A 13 1.16 6.87 -15.57
CA ASP A 13 1.09 8.30 -15.93
C ASP A 13 0.75 9.16 -14.71
N LEU A 14 0.13 8.56 -13.68
CA LEU A 14 -0.11 9.18 -12.37
C LEU A 14 1.19 9.52 -11.62
N LYS A 15 2.35 9.12 -12.15
CA LYS A 15 3.64 9.64 -11.69
C LYS A 15 3.72 11.17 -11.84
N PHE A 16 3.13 11.73 -12.89
CA PHE A 16 3.14 13.17 -13.12
C PHE A 16 2.23 13.89 -12.12
N ASP A 17 1.10 13.29 -11.76
CA ASP A 17 0.25 13.75 -10.66
C ASP A 17 1.00 13.70 -9.32
N ALA A 18 1.66 12.58 -9.00
CA ALA A 18 2.48 12.47 -7.80
C ALA A 18 3.61 13.52 -7.74
N ARG A 19 4.23 13.85 -8.88
CA ARG A 19 5.21 14.95 -8.98
C ARG A 19 4.56 16.30 -8.70
N ARG A 20 3.42 16.60 -9.31
CA ARG A 20 2.67 17.84 -9.08
C ARG A 20 2.30 17.97 -7.61
N ASP A 21 1.77 16.92 -6.99
CA ASP A 21 1.36 16.94 -5.58
C ASP A 21 2.55 17.21 -4.65
N LEU A 22 3.74 16.69 -4.97
CA LEU A 22 4.97 17.01 -4.24
C LEU A 22 5.43 18.46 -4.47
N ASP A 23 5.23 19.02 -5.67
CA ASP A 23 5.55 20.42 -5.96
C ASP A 23 4.62 21.37 -5.21
N ASP A 24 3.32 21.04 -5.13
CA ASP A 24 2.32 21.83 -4.42
C ASP A 24 2.60 21.93 -2.91
N VAL A 25 3.21 20.90 -2.31
CA VAL A 25 3.66 20.91 -0.90
C VAL A 25 5.09 21.43 -0.72
N GLY A 26 5.72 21.95 -1.77
CA GLY A 26 7.07 22.52 -1.73
C GLY A 26 8.22 21.50 -1.71
N ALA A 27 7.95 20.23 -1.98
CA ALA A 27 8.93 19.13 -2.02
C ALA A 27 9.55 18.94 -3.42
N THR A 28 9.91 20.03 -4.09
CA THR A 28 10.42 20.05 -5.48
C THR A 28 11.77 19.33 -5.66
N TYR A 29 12.55 19.20 -4.59
CA TYR A 29 13.86 18.54 -4.58
C TYR A 29 13.78 17.01 -4.48
N VAL A 30 12.61 16.45 -4.19
CA VAL A 30 12.44 14.99 -4.01
C VAL A 30 12.41 14.32 -5.38
N GLU A 31 13.32 13.41 -5.69
CA GLU A 31 13.27 12.71 -6.96
C GLU A 31 12.15 11.65 -7.00
N VAL A 32 11.49 11.52 -8.16
CA VAL A 32 10.46 10.48 -8.39
C VAL A 32 10.94 9.51 -9.47
N HIS A 33 11.21 8.28 -9.08
CA HIS A 33 11.75 7.23 -9.94
C HIS A 33 10.64 6.25 -10.36
N ALA A 34 10.47 6.06 -11.67
CA ALA A 34 9.46 5.15 -12.20
C ALA A 34 9.98 3.71 -12.20
N LEU A 35 9.49 2.83 -11.33
CA LEU A 35 10.01 1.47 -11.17
C LEU A 35 9.98 0.66 -12.47
N ASN A 36 8.95 0.85 -13.30
CA ASN A 36 8.81 0.16 -14.59
C ASN A 36 9.89 0.52 -15.62
N LYS A 37 10.61 1.63 -15.44
CA LYS A 37 11.75 2.04 -16.28
C LYS A 37 13.11 1.59 -15.71
N LEU A 38 13.11 0.98 -14.52
CA LEU A 38 14.31 0.54 -13.84
C LEU A 38 14.55 -0.95 -14.06
N PRO A 39 15.81 -1.41 -14.08
CA PRO A 39 16.12 -2.83 -14.11
C PRO A 39 15.60 -3.54 -12.83
N TYR A 40 15.59 -4.88 -12.85
CA TYR A 40 15.26 -5.70 -11.67
C TYR A 40 16.43 -5.86 -10.68
N SER A 41 17.58 -5.23 -10.95
CA SER A 41 18.73 -5.21 -10.05
C SER A 41 18.49 -4.33 -8.81
N LYS A 42 19.39 -4.37 -7.82
CA LYS A 42 19.24 -3.55 -6.61
C LYS A 42 19.19 -2.05 -6.97
N LEU A 43 18.18 -1.35 -6.44
CA LEU A 43 17.94 0.07 -6.75
C LEU A 43 19.06 0.98 -6.22
N ASP A 44 19.68 0.61 -5.10
CA ASP A 44 20.81 1.32 -4.48
C ASP A 44 22.19 0.89 -5.02
N SER A 45 22.23 0.00 -6.03
CA SER A 45 23.47 -0.41 -6.67
C SER A 45 24.18 0.76 -7.35
N LYS A 46 25.50 0.66 -7.55
CA LYS A 46 26.28 1.68 -8.29
C LYS A 46 25.72 1.96 -9.70
N ALA A 47 25.06 0.99 -10.32
CA ALA A 47 24.50 1.12 -11.66
C ALA A 47 23.15 1.87 -11.70
N VAL A 48 22.34 1.76 -10.64
CA VAL A 48 21.01 2.39 -10.58
C VAL A 48 21.02 3.68 -9.75
N GLY A 49 21.77 3.69 -8.63
CA GLY A 49 22.09 4.91 -7.88
C GLY A 49 20.96 5.46 -6.99
N ILE A 50 19.80 4.81 -6.92
CA ILE A 50 18.64 5.31 -6.18
C ILE A 50 18.80 4.93 -4.71
N ARG A 51 19.23 5.89 -3.89
CA ARG A 51 19.44 5.71 -2.44
C ARG A 51 18.32 6.31 -1.59
N GLU A 52 17.61 7.29 -2.12
CA GLU A 52 16.54 8.04 -1.48
C GLU A 52 15.55 8.56 -2.54
N GLY A 53 14.46 9.19 -2.10
CA GLY A 53 13.39 9.70 -2.96
C GLY A 53 12.16 8.82 -2.99
N VAL A 54 11.32 9.05 -3.98
CA VAL A 54 10.06 8.32 -4.21
C VAL A 54 10.28 7.28 -5.30
N VAL A 55 10.06 6.01 -4.98
CA VAL A 55 9.91 4.95 -6.00
C VAL A 55 8.41 4.84 -6.32
N PHE A 56 8.04 5.33 -7.50
CA PHE A 56 6.70 5.27 -8.01
C PHE A 56 6.49 3.97 -8.80
N LEU A 57 5.39 3.26 -8.53
CA LEU A 57 5.05 2.01 -9.18
C LEU A 57 3.55 1.83 -9.30
N THR A 58 3.14 0.93 -10.20
CA THR A 58 1.74 0.50 -10.27
C THR A 58 1.49 -0.77 -9.46
N TYR A 59 0.24 -1.02 -9.08
CA TYR A 59 -0.18 -2.31 -8.53
C TYR A 59 0.22 -3.50 -9.42
N ASN A 60 0.12 -3.34 -10.74
CA ASN A 60 0.58 -4.35 -11.70
C ASN A 60 2.10 -4.54 -11.66
N SER A 61 2.86 -3.45 -11.46
CA SER A 61 4.32 -3.55 -11.30
C SER A 61 4.69 -4.27 -10.01
N LEU A 62 3.93 -4.10 -8.92
CA LEU A 62 4.20 -4.75 -7.64
C LEU A 62 4.23 -6.28 -7.76
N ILE A 63 3.31 -6.85 -8.53
CA ILE A 63 3.19 -8.30 -8.77
C ILE A 63 4.08 -8.81 -9.92
N ALA A 64 4.83 -7.93 -10.58
CA ALA A 64 5.62 -8.30 -11.75
C ALA A 64 6.90 -9.06 -11.37
N SER A 65 7.30 -9.97 -12.27
CA SER A 65 8.56 -10.71 -12.20
C SER A 65 9.29 -10.68 -13.54
N SER A 66 10.62 -10.78 -13.49
CA SER A 66 11.46 -11.00 -14.66
C SER A 66 11.45 -12.47 -15.08
N GLU A 67 11.89 -12.76 -16.30
CA GLU A 67 12.12 -14.13 -16.81
C GLU A 67 13.05 -14.97 -15.92
N LYS A 68 13.96 -14.31 -15.19
CA LYS A 68 14.91 -14.95 -14.25
C LYS A 68 14.33 -15.15 -12.85
N GLY A 69 13.02 -14.95 -12.66
CA GLY A 69 12.33 -15.13 -11.39
C GLY A 69 12.53 -14.01 -10.35
N LEU A 70 13.23 -12.92 -10.69
CA LEU A 70 13.34 -11.74 -9.81
C LEU A 70 12.00 -11.01 -9.74
N THR A 71 11.47 -10.78 -8.54
CA THR A 71 10.18 -10.10 -8.33
C THR A 71 10.37 -8.63 -7.92
N ARG A 72 9.44 -7.76 -8.33
CA ARG A 72 9.45 -6.34 -7.91
C ARG A 72 9.23 -6.19 -6.41
N LEU A 73 8.31 -6.96 -5.82
CA LEU A 73 8.11 -6.95 -4.36
C LEU A 73 9.42 -7.20 -3.60
N LYS A 74 10.20 -8.22 -3.97
CA LYS A 74 11.50 -8.51 -3.33
C LYS A 74 12.51 -7.40 -3.56
N GLN A 75 12.55 -6.83 -4.76
CA GLN A 75 13.42 -5.70 -5.07
C GLN A 75 13.13 -4.49 -4.18
N LEU A 76 11.84 -4.17 -3.98
CA LEU A 76 11.40 -3.03 -3.15
C LEU A 76 11.69 -3.26 -1.67
N VAL A 77 11.38 -4.45 -1.14
CA VAL A 77 11.70 -4.81 0.24
C VAL A 77 13.20 -4.72 0.51
N ASN A 78 14.03 -5.19 -0.43
CA ASN A 78 15.48 -5.07 -0.33
C ASN A 78 15.95 -3.60 -0.34
N TRP A 79 15.33 -2.75 -1.17
CA TRP A 79 15.67 -1.33 -1.22
C TRP A 79 15.26 -0.58 0.05
N CYS A 80 14.10 -0.93 0.62
CA CYS A 80 13.63 -0.39 1.89
C CYS A 80 14.56 -0.79 3.03
N GLY A 81 14.97 -2.06 3.08
CA GLY A 81 15.78 -2.62 4.15
C GLY A 81 14.94 -3.07 5.35
N THR A 82 15.58 -3.68 6.35
CA THR A 82 14.91 -4.33 7.49
C THR A 82 14.34 -3.35 8.53
N GLN A 83 14.84 -2.12 8.57
CA GLN A 83 14.44 -1.09 9.54
C GLN A 83 13.78 0.10 8.84
N PHE A 84 13.05 -0.17 7.77
CA PHE A 84 12.40 0.86 7.00
C PHE A 84 11.21 1.47 7.75
N ASP A 85 11.37 2.71 8.21
CA ASP A 85 10.37 3.55 8.88
C ASP A 85 9.81 4.66 7.95
N GLY A 86 10.08 4.51 6.65
CA GLY A 86 9.63 5.42 5.60
C GLY A 86 8.12 5.31 5.35
N LEU A 87 7.69 5.93 4.26
CA LEU A 87 6.28 6.03 3.91
C LEU A 87 5.92 5.08 2.74
N ILE A 88 4.81 4.37 2.88
CA ILE A 88 4.16 3.63 1.81
C ILE A 88 2.81 4.30 1.53
N ILE A 89 2.63 4.79 0.32
CA ILE A 89 1.39 5.38 -0.16
C ILE A 89 0.72 4.36 -1.07
N PHE A 90 -0.46 3.91 -0.68
CA PHE A 90 -1.36 3.15 -1.53
C PHE A 90 -2.40 4.12 -2.09
N ASP A 91 -2.10 4.64 -3.27
CA ASP A 91 -2.95 5.57 -4.01
C ASP A 91 -3.97 4.83 -4.88
N GLU A 92 -5.19 5.35 -4.95
CA GLU A 92 -6.34 4.70 -5.58
C GLU A 92 -6.50 3.22 -5.14
N CYS A 93 -6.33 2.98 -3.84
CA CYS A 93 -6.16 1.64 -3.28
C CYS A 93 -7.37 0.72 -3.34
N HIS A 94 -8.51 1.21 -3.82
CA HIS A 94 -9.66 0.38 -4.17
C HIS A 94 -9.32 -0.75 -5.17
N LYS A 95 -8.20 -0.69 -5.90
CA LYS A 95 -7.73 -1.81 -6.73
C LYS A 95 -7.21 -3.02 -5.94
N ALA A 96 -6.89 -2.87 -4.66
CA ALA A 96 -6.47 -3.97 -3.78
C ALA A 96 -7.65 -4.65 -3.04
N LYS A 97 -8.89 -4.21 -3.30
CA LYS A 97 -10.09 -4.60 -2.55
C LYS A 97 -10.40 -6.10 -2.54
N ASN A 98 -10.01 -6.83 -3.58
CA ASN A 98 -10.25 -8.28 -3.69
C ASN A 98 -9.20 -9.10 -2.92
N LEU A 99 -8.70 -8.60 -1.79
CA LEU A 99 -7.88 -9.39 -0.85
C LEU A 99 -8.76 -10.35 -0.05
N VAL A 100 -9.99 -9.94 0.28
CA VAL A 100 -10.96 -10.78 0.98
C VAL A 100 -12.03 -11.19 -0.03
N PRO A 101 -11.94 -12.41 -0.58
CA PRO A 101 -12.87 -12.87 -1.59
C PRO A 101 -14.30 -13.01 -1.05
N GLU A 102 -15.29 -12.86 -1.93
CA GLU A 102 -16.63 -13.40 -1.71
C GLU A 102 -16.56 -14.91 -1.53
N ALA A 103 -17.52 -15.51 -0.82
CA ALA A 103 -17.58 -16.95 -0.61
C ALA A 103 -17.45 -17.70 -1.95
N GLY A 104 -16.31 -18.39 -2.14
CA GLY A 104 -16.00 -19.16 -3.36
C GLY A 104 -14.97 -18.53 -4.31
N SER A 105 -14.48 -17.30 -4.05
CA SER A 105 -13.39 -16.69 -4.85
C SER A 105 -12.03 -16.74 -4.14
N GLN A 106 -10.94 -16.53 -4.88
CA GLN A 106 -9.58 -16.49 -4.33
C GLN A 106 -9.09 -15.04 -4.20
N PRO A 107 -8.24 -14.72 -3.21
CA PRO A 107 -7.59 -13.42 -3.13
C PRO A 107 -6.86 -13.08 -4.44
N THR A 108 -6.90 -11.81 -4.84
CA THR A 108 -6.10 -11.38 -5.99
C THR A 108 -4.62 -11.33 -5.63
N ARG A 109 -3.76 -11.69 -6.59
CA ARG A 109 -2.30 -11.54 -6.45
C ARG A 109 -1.89 -10.12 -6.02
N THR A 110 -2.63 -9.11 -6.48
CA THR A 110 -2.42 -7.72 -6.09
C THR A 110 -2.71 -7.51 -4.59
N GLY A 111 -3.85 -7.98 -4.11
CA GLY A 111 -4.18 -7.91 -2.68
C GLY A 111 -3.14 -8.63 -1.82
N GLU A 112 -2.75 -9.85 -2.22
CA GLU A 112 -1.72 -10.63 -1.53
C GLU A 112 -0.38 -9.89 -1.48
N ALA A 113 0.08 -9.33 -2.59
CA ALA A 113 1.32 -8.58 -2.64
C ALA A 113 1.28 -7.28 -1.81
N VAL A 114 0.12 -6.60 -1.75
CA VAL A 114 -0.10 -5.43 -0.88
C VAL A 114 -0.01 -5.83 0.60
N LEU A 115 -0.63 -6.95 0.99
CA LEU A 115 -0.53 -7.47 2.36
C LEU A 115 0.89 -7.94 2.69
N GLU A 116 1.53 -8.65 1.77
CA GLU A 116 2.91 -9.15 1.92
C GLU A 116 3.90 -8.00 2.08
N LEU A 117 3.77 -6.92 1.30
CA LEU A 117 4.61 -5.74 1.42
C LEU A 117 4.51 -5.11 2.80
N GLN A 118 3.29 -4.95 3.33
CA GLN A 118 3.05 -4.40 4.67
C GLN A 118 3.63 -5.31 5.77
N ASN A 119 3.48 -6.63 5.64
CA ASN A 119 4.03 -7.59 6.60
C ASN A 119 5.57 -7.61 6.59
N LYS A 120 6.19 -7.43 5.43
CA LYS A 120 7.66 -7.38 5.30
C LYS A 120 8.26 -6.05 5.75
N LEU A 121 7.46 -5.00 5.85
CA LEU A 121 7.86 -3.64 6.26
C LEU A 121 7.01 -3.16 7.44
N PRO A 122 7.12 -3.81 8.62
CA PRO A 122 6.24 -3.56 9.76
C PRO A 122 6.38 -2.14 10.33
N GLU A 123 7.57 -1.55 10.29
CA GLU A 123 7.86 -0.20 10.80
C GLU A 123 7.45 0.91 9.82
N ALA A 124 7.09 0.57 8.58
CA ALA A 124 6.70 1.56 7.59
C ALA A 124 5.41 2.26 8.01
N ARG A 125 5.35 3.58 7.82
CA ARG A 125 4.10 4.34 7.88
C ARG A 125 3.31 4.10 6.60
N VAL A 126 2.00 3.94 6.72
CA VAL A 126 1.13 3.63 5.57
C VAL A 126 0.04 4.67 5.45
N VAL A 127 -0.14 5.18 4.23
CA VAL A 127 -1.27 6.03 3.84
C VAL A 127 -2.09 5.29 2.80
N TYR A 128 -3.39 5.17 3.02
CA TYR A 128 -4.35 4.62 2.07
C TYR A 128 -5.16 5.78 1.48
N CYS A 129 -4.95 6.10 0.20
CA CYS A 129 -5.76 7.08 -0.52
C CYS A 129 -6.77 6.34 -1.40
N SER A 130 -8.05 6.63 -1.21
CA SER A 130 -9.12 6.09 -2.06
C SER A 130 -10.39 6.89 -1.92
N ALA A 131 -11.01 7.25 -3.04
CA ALA A 131 -12.32 7.90 -3.05
C ALA A 131 -13.47 6.94 -2.66
N THR A 132 -13.28 5.63 -2.82
CA THR A 132 -14.34 4.62 -2.68
C THR A 132 -13.96 3.46 -1.75
N GLY A 133 -12.77 3.45 -1.17
CA GLY A 133 -12.21 2.29 -0.45
C GLY A 133 -13.00 1.89 0.79
N ALA A 134 -13.68 2.84 1.44
CA ALA A 134 -14.47 2.62 2.65
C ALA A 134 -15.99 2.60 2.38
N SER A 135 -16.44 2.56 1.12
CA SER A 135 -17.88 2.53 0.81
C SER A 135 -18.55 1.21 1.19
N GLU A 136 -17.78 0.12 1.16
CA GLU A 136 -18.21 -1.20 1.61
C GLU A 136 -17.15 -1.79 2.54
N PRO A 137 -17.52 -2.24 3.76
CA PRO A 137 -16.58 -2.81 4.73
C PRO A 137 -15.69 -3.91 4.20
N ARG A 138 -16.24 -4.75 3.30
CA ARG A 138 -15.53 -5.87 2.66
C ARG A 138 -14.26 -5.41 1.93
N ASN A 139 -14.29 -4.20 1.40
CA ASN A 139 -13.17 -3.62 0.65
C ASN A 139 -12.04 -3.10 1.56
N MET A 140 -12.22 -3.11 2.89
CA MET A 140 -11.21 -2.62 3.82
C MET A 140 -10.15 -3.66 4.19
N GLY A 141 -10.26 -4.92 3.75
CA GLY A 141 -9.40 -6.02 4.23
C GLY A 141 -7.89 -5.82 4.04
N TYR A 142 -7.46 -4.99 3.08
CA TYR A 142 -6.05 -4.64 2.88
C TYR A 142 -5.53 -3.50 3.77
N MET A 143 -6.44 -2.78 4.44
CA MET A 143 -6.16 -1.62 5.30
C MET A 143 -5.76 -2.05 6.72
N VAL A 144 -4.91 -3.09 6.82
CA VAL A 144 -4.55 -3.75 8.08
C VAL A 144 -3.81 -2.85 9.06
N ARG A 145 -3.28 -1.71 8.61
CA ARG A 145 -2.54 -0.76 9.44
C ARG A 145 -3.42 0.31 10.11
N LEU A 146 -4.74 0.28 9.89
CA LEU A 146 -5.67 1.20 10.57
C LEU A 146 -5.90 0.86 12.05
N GLY A 147 -5.53 -0.35 12.48
CA GLY A 147 -5.75 -0.78 13.87
C GLY A 147 -7.22 -1.01 14.23
N LEU A 148 -8.05 -1.36 13.24
CA LEU A 148 -9.46 -1.70 13.40
C LEU A 148 -9.68 -3.17 13.80
N TRP A 149 -8.70 -4.04 13.52
CA TRP A 149 -8.66 -5.44 13.93
C TRP A 149 -7.21 -5.85 14.20
N GLY A 150 -7.03 -7.02 14.81
CA GLY A 150 -5.73 -7.56 15.20
C GLY A 150 -5.35 -7.23 16.65
N PRO A 151 -4.08 -7.44 17.01
CA PRO A 151 -3.60 -7.28 18.39
C PRO A 151 -3.94 -5.91 18.98
N GLY A 152 -4.51 -5.89 20.19
CA GLY A 152 -4.87 -4.66 20.89
C GLY A 152 -6.22 -4.05 20.49
N THR A 153 -7.00 -4.74 19.64
CA THR A 153 -8.34 -4.30 19.21
C THR A 153 -9.43 -5.26 19.72
N SER A 154 -10.71 -4.88 19.56
CA SER A 154 -11.84 -5.74 19.92
C SER A 154 -12.11 -6.89 18.95
N PHE A 155 -11.42 -6.93 17.80
CA PHE A 155 -11.62 -7.93 16.75
C PHE A 155 -10.30 -8.64 16.45
N ASN A 156 -10.26 -9.96 16.54
CA ASN A 156 -9.00 -10.70 16.35
C ASN A 156 -8.52 -10.65 14.89
N ASP A 157 -9.46 -10.67 13.95
CA ASP A 157 -9.18 -10.63 12.53
C ASP A 157 -10.25 -9.83 11.76
N PHE A 158 -9.99 -9.64 10.46
CA PHE A 158 -10.88 -8.91 9.57
C PHE A 158 -12.26 -9.57 9.41
N ARG A 159 -12.37 -10.90 9.49
CA ARG A 159 -13.65 -11.60 9.33
C ARG A 159 -14.56 -11.35 10.52
N GLU A 160 -13.99 -11.31 11.73
CA GLU A 160 -14.71 -10.95 12.94
C GLU A 160 -15.21 -9.50 12.88
N PHE A 161 -14.33 -8.57 12.50
CA PHE A 161 -14.67 -7.16 12.28
C PHE A 161 -15.80 -7.00 11.25
N LEU A 162 -15.66 -7.64 10.09
CA LEU A 162 -16.65 -7.59 9.03
C LEU A 162 -18.00 -8.17 9.48
N GLY A 163 -17.99 -9.30 10.18
CA GLY A 163 -19.20 -9.92 10.70
C GLY A 163 -19.92 -9.06 11.74
N ALA A 164 -19.18 -8.28 12.54
CA ALA A 164 -19.77 -7.31 13.47
C ALA A 164 -20.40 -6.13 12.73
N LEU A 165 -19.75 -5.61 11.68
CA LEU A 165 -20.31 -4.55 10.83
C LEU A 165 -21.57 -5.02 10.08
N ASP A 166 -21.56 -6.22 9.51
CA ASP A 166 -22.73 -6.79 8.81
C ASP A 166 -23.94 -6.92 9.76
N LYS A 167 -23.73 -7.29 11.03
CA LYS A 167 -24.79 -7.38 12.04
C LYS A 167 -25.28 -6.03 12.54
N GLY A 168 -24.37 -5.07 12.70
CA GLY A 168 -24.67 -3.74 13.22
C GLY A 168 -25.23 -2.76 12.18
N GLY A 169 -25.13 -3.09 10.89
CA GLY A 169 -25.64 -2.27 9.79
C GLY A 169 -25.01 -0.88 9.76
N VAL A 170 -25.79 0.11 9.30
CA VAL A 170 -25.30 1.50 9.10
C VAL A 170 -24.79 2.13 10.40
N GLY A 171 -25.42 1.87 11.54
CA GLY A 171 -24.99 2.44 12.82
C GLY A 171 -23.58 1.98 13.25
N ALA A 172 -23.21 0.73 12.97
CA ALA A 172 -21.85 0.25 13.24
C ALA A 172 -20.82 0.88 12.29
N LEU A 173 -21.20 1.14 11.02
CA LEU A 173 -20.35 1.85 10.06
C LEU A 173 -20.09 3.28 10.48
N GLU A 174 -21.12 3.98 10.97
CA GLU A 174 -20.99 5.34 11.48
C GLU A 174 -20.03 5.38 12.68
N LEU A 175 -20.12 4.43 13.61
CA LEU A 175 -19.20 4.34 14.75
C LEU A 175 -17.75 4.11 14.32
N VAL A 176 -17.51 3.23 13.34
CA VAL A 176 -16.15 3.04 12.79
C VAL A 176 -15.65 4.29 12.09
N ALA A 177 -16.49 4.96 11.30
CA ALA A 177 -16.12 6.21 10.65
C ALA A 177 -15.80 7.32 11.67
N MET A 178 -16.56 7.39 12.76
CA MET A 178 -16.30 8.31 13.88
C MET A 178 -14.98 7.99 14.59
N ASP A 179 -14.70 6.71 14.89
CA ASP A 179 -13.42 6.28 15.50
C ASP A 179 -12.24 6.61 14.58
N MET A 180 -12.35 6.34 13.29
CA MET A 180 -11.32 6.68 12.29
C MET A 180 -11.07 8.18 12.20
N LYS A 181 -12.10 9.01 12.38
CA LYS A 181 -11.97 10.48 12.36
C LYS A 181 -11.34 11.04 13.65
N ALA A 182 -11.51 10.35 14.77
CA ALA A 182 -11.04 10.81 16.08
C ALA A 182 -9.55 10.51 16.34
N ARG A 183 -8.94 9.63 15.53
CA ARG A 183 -7.53 9.25 15.59
C ARG A 183 -6.65 10.22 14.81
#